data_AF-A0AAD4DI99-F1
#
_entry.id   AF-A0AAD4DI99-F1
#
_cell.length_a   1.000
_cell.length_b   1.000
_cell.length_c   1.000
_cell.angle_alpha   90.00
_cell.angle_beta   90.00
_cell.angle_gamma   90.00
#
_symmetry.space_group_name_H-M   'P 1'
#
loop_
_entity.id
_entity.type
_entity.pdbx_description
1 polymer ?
#
loop_
_entity_poly.entity_id
_entity_poly.type
_entity_poly.pdbx_seq_one_letter_code
_entity_poly.pdbx_strand_id
1 'polypeptide(L)'
;EARLRLERAGSIVFKDASANKGGVTSSSLEVLAALSFNDEEFAQHMQVTEDHIPAFYQDYVKEVQTIIERNAQLEFDALWREHQRTRTPRSILSDDLSLAIVKLNENLQHTSLWDNVALRKVVLEEAFPNLLLKTLGLDTLMKRVPENYVRAIFGSYLASRFVYKYGTEPSQFAFFEFMSPYFSKVQQ
;
A
#
# COMPACT_ATOMS: atom_id res chain seq x y z
N GLU A 1 -14.07 -21.80 -11.61
CA GLU A 1 -15.43 -22.38 -11.69
C GLU A 1 -16.06 -22.70 -10.33
N ALA A 2 -15.38 -23.45 -9.44
CA ALA A 2 -15.94 -23.84 -8.13
C ALA A 2 -16.34 -22.64 -7.24
N ARG A 3 -15.49 -21.61 -7.14
CA ARG A 3 -15.76 -20.38 -6.37
C ARG A 3 -17.07 -19.70 -6.78
N LEU A 4 -17.31 -19.57 -8.08
CA LEU A 4 -18.53 -18.96 -8.62
C LEU A 4 -19.78 -19.79 -8.31
N ARG A 5 -19.68 -21.12 -8.38
CA ARG A 5 -20.80 -22.01 -8.02
C ARG A 5 -21.12 -21.90 -6.53
N LEU A 6 -20.11 -21.84 -5.65
CA LEU A 6 -20.30 -21.65 -4.21
C LEU A 6 -20.94 -20.29 -3.89
N GLU A 7 -20.46 -19.21 -4.50
CA GLU A 7 -21.05 -17.87 -4.29
C GLU A 7 -22.50 -17.78 -4.79
N ARG A 8 -22.82 -18.40 -5.95
CA ARG A 8 -24.21 -18.49 -6.44
C ARG A 8 -25.12 -19.28 -5.50
N ALA A 9 -24.58 -20.24 -4.75
CA ALA A 9 -25.29 -20.99 -3.73
C ALA A 9 -25.40 -20.24 -2.38
N GLY A 10 -24.87 -19.02 -2.28
CA GLY A 10 -24.96 -18.17 -1.09
C GLY A 10 -23.73 -18.17 -0.18
N SER A 11 -22.69 -18.96 -0.49
CA SER A 11 -21.45 -18.95 0.29
C SER A 11 -20.66 -17.66 0.08
N ILE A 12 -20.07 -17.11 1.16
CA ILE A 12 -19.15 -15.98 1.07
C ILE A 12 -17.75 -16.54 0.81
N VAL A 13 -17.17 -16.20 -0.34
CA VAL A 13 -15.84 -16.66 -0.75
C VAL A 13 -14.95 -15.46 -1.02
N PHE A 14 -13.80 -15.40 -0.33
CA PHE A 14 -12.72 -14.48 -0.66
C PHE A 14 -11.61 -15.23 -1.39
N LYS A 15 -11.10 -14.65 -2.47
CA LYS A 15 -10.01 -15.23 -3.24
C LYS A 15 -8.72 -15.18 -2.42
N ASP A 16 -7.89 -16.21 -2.57
CA ASP A 16 -6.56 -16.29 -1.96
C ASP A 16 -5.73 -15.06 -2.30
N ALA A 17 -5.76 -14.61 -3.56
CA ALA A 17 -5.07 -13.41 -4.02
C ALA A 17 -5.41 -12.13 -3.22
N SER A 18 -6.56 -12.05 -2.54
CA SER A 18 -6.88 -10.97 -1.59
C SER A 18 -6.52 -11.36 -0.15
N ALA A 19 -6.80 -12.61 0.25
CA ALA A 19 -6.59 -13.08 1.62
C ALA A 19 -5.12 -13.32 2.01
N ASN A 20 -4.20 -13.46 1.05
CA ASN A 20 -2.80 -13.84 1.27
C ASN A 20 -1.77 -12.69 1.07
N LYS A 21 -2.23 -11.43 0.88
CA LYS A 21 -1.33 -10.28 0.61
C LYS A 21 -0.42 -9.87 1.77
N GLY A 22 -0.63 -10.42 2.97
CA GLY A 22 0.21 -10.15 4.14
C GLY A 22 1.68 -10.45 3.89
N GLY A 23 1.99 -11.60 3.28
CA GLY A 23 3.38 -12.00 2.99
C GLY A 23 4.09 -11.10 1.97
N VAL A 24 3.36 -10.60 0.97
CA VAL A 24 3.87 -9.64 -0.01
C VAL A 24 4.14 -8.29 0.66
N THR A 25 3.26 -7.86 1.55
CA THR A 25 3.41 -6.60 2.29
C THR A 25 4.62 -6.66 3.23
N SER A 26 4.76 -7.74 4.01
CA SER A 26 5.88 -7.90 4.94
C SER A 26 7.22 -7.94 4.22
N SER A 27 7.35 -8.72 3.13
CA SER A 27 8.60 -8.80 2.37
C SER A 27 8.96 -7.48 1.69
N SER A 28 7.97 -6.76 1.16
CA SER A 28 8.19 -5.44 0.56
C SER A 28 8.70 -4.42 1.59
N LEU A 29 8.15 -4.46 2.81
CA LEU A 29 8.57 -3.57 3.90
C LEU A 29 9.92 -3.98 4.50
N GLU A 30 10.27 -5.26 4.48
CA GLU A 30 11.60 -5.74 4.86
C GLU A 30 12.67 -5.28 3.86
N VAL A 31 12.42 -5.45 2.56
CA VAL A 31 13.30 -4.93 1.49
C VAL A 31 13.43 -3.41 1.59
N LEU A 32 12.33 -2.70 1.86
CA LEU A 32 12.38 -1.25 2.07
C LEU A 32 13.31 -0.88 3.24
N ALA A 33 13.22 -1.56 4.39
CA ALA A 33 14.11 -1.29 5.51
C ALA A 33 15.59 -1.55 5.15
N ALA A 34 15.87 -2.63 4.42
CA ALA A 34 17.22 -2.96 3.93
C ALA A 34 17.77 -1.91 2.96
N LEU A 35 16.94 -1.34 2.09
CA LEU A 35 17.33 -0.25 1.18
C LEU A 35 17.46 1.11 1.88
N SER A 36 16.87 1.26 3.07
CA SER A 36 16.80 2.52 3.80
C SER A 36 18.01 2.72 4.73
N PHE A 37 18.48 1.64 5.35
CA PHE A 37 19.65 1.66 6.24
C PHE A 37 20.95 1.40 5.48
N ASN A 38 22.06 1.95 5.98
CA ASN A 38 23.38 1.44 5.60
C ASN A 38 23.71 0.15 6.37
N ASP A 39 24.83 -0.50 6.04
CA ASP A 39 25.20 -1.80 6.64
C ASP A 39 25.29 -1.77 8.18
N GLU A 40 25.90 -0.71 8.75
CA GLU A 40 26.06 -0.56 10.20
C GLU A 40 24.72 -0.32 10.89
N GLU A 41 23.91 0.58 10.35
CA GLU A 41 22.57 0.88 10.87
C GLU A 41 21.63 -0.33 10.73
N PHE A 42 21.73 -1.10 9.64
CA PHE A 42 20.92 -2.30 9.44
C PHE A 42 21.31 -3.39 10.45
N ALA A 43 22.61 -3.62 10.64
CA ALA A 43 23.11 -4.54 11.66
C ALA A 43 22.63 -4.14 13.07
N GLN A 44 22.59 -2.85 13.37
CA GLN A 44 22.09 -2.34 14.66
C GLN A 44 20.58 -2.48 14.82
N HIS A 45 19.80 -2.15 13.78
CA HIS A 45 18.35 -1.95 13.92
C HIS A 45 17.50 -3.14 13.49
N MET A 46 17.97 -3.94 12.53
CA MET A 46 17.18 -4.98 11.87
C MET A 46 17.74 -6.39 12.04
N GLN A 47 19.05 -6.54 12.29
CA GLN A 47 19.67 -7.86 12.41
C GLN A 47 19.32 -8.54 13.74
N VAL A 48 18.68 -9.70 13.64
CA VAL A 48 18.36 -10.56 14.79
C VAL A 48 19.44 -11.64 14.93
N THR A 49 19.92 -11.85 16.15
CA THR A 49 20.82 -12.95 16.52
C THR A 49 20.18 -13.83 17.60
N GLU A 50 20.78 -14.98 17.92
CA GLU A 50 20.26 -15.89 18.95
C GLU A 50 20.10 -15.21 20.32
N ASP A 51 21.02 -14.29 20.66
CA ASP A 51 21.07 -13.62 21.95
C ASP A 51 20.43 -12.22 21.95
N HIS A 52 20.13 -11.66 20.77
CA HIS A 52 19.69 -10.27 20.67
C HIS A 52 18.65 -10.03 19.56
N ILE A 53 17.51 -9.49 19.95
CA ILE A 53 16.49 -8.97 19.04
C ILE A 53 16.43 -7.44 19.22
N PRO A 54 16.85 -6.63 18.23
CA PRO A 54 16.80 -5.19 18.33
C PRO A 54 15.40 -4.67 18.67
N ALA A 55 15.32 -3.65 19.53
CA ALA A 55 14.04 -3.03 19.88
C ALA A 55 13.36 -2.42 18.65
N PHE A 56 14.15 -1.80 17.76
CA PHE A 56 13.65 -1.27 16.48
C PHE A 56 12.98 -2.37 15.65
N TYR A 57 13.63 -3.52 15.45
CA TYR A 57 13.06 -4.65 14.71
C TYR A 57 11.71 -5.09 15.29
N GLN A 58 11.62 -5.24 16.61
CA GLN A 58 10.37 -5.65 17.27
C GLN A 58 9.22 -4.65 17.03
N ASP A 59 9.50 -3.36 17.13
CA ASP A 59 8.50 -2.32 16.88
C ASP A 59 8.18 -2.19 15.38
N TYR A 60 9.16 -2.41 14.51
CA TYR A 60 8.97 -2.42 13.06
C TYR A 60 8.06 -3.57 12.64
N VAL A 61 8.24 -4.78 13.20
CA VAL A 61 7.35 -5.91 12.96
C VAL A 61 5.91 -5.59 13.37
N LYS A 62 5.68 -4.92 14.52
CA LYS A 62 4.33 -4.49 14.94
C LYS A 62 3.73 -3.46 13.98
N GLU A 63 4.53 -2.52 13.49
CA GLU A 63 4.08 -1.55 12.49
C GLU A 63 3.72 -2.24 11.16
N VAL A 64 4.55 -3.19 10.69
CA VAL A 64 4.25 -4.01 9.51
C VAL A 64 2.94 -4.77 9.67
N GLN A 65 2.71 -5.41 10.83
CA GLN A 65 1.45 -6.09 11.12
C GLN A 65 0.25 -5.13 11.05
N THR A 66 0.38 -3.95 11.64
CA THR A 66 -0.65 -2.91 11.59
C THR A 66 -0.96 -2.47 10.15
N ILE A 67 0.07 -2.34 9.30
CA ILE A 67 -0.09 -2.01 7.88
C ILE A 67 -0.82 -3.15 7.14
N ILE A 68 -0.47 -4.41 7.41
CA ILE A 68 -1.13 -5.58 6.83
C ILE A 68 -2.61 -5.60 7.20
N GLU A 69 -2.93 -5.44 8.48
CA GLU A 69 -4.31 -5.43 8.98
C GLU A 69 -5.12 -4.29 8.35
N ARG A 70 -4.56 -3.08 8.31
CA ARG A 70 -5.20 -1.93 7.66
C ARG A 70 -5.46 -2.18 6.18
N ASN A 71 -4.49 -2.74 5.45
CA ASN A 71 -4.65 -3.03 4.04
C ASN A 71 -5.70 -4.11 3.79
N ALA A 72 -5.72 -5.17 4.61
CA ALA A 72 -6.71 -6.22 4.56
C ALA A 72 -8.13 -5.68 4.83
N GLN A 73 -8.27 -4.82 5.84
CA GLN A 73 -9.53 -4.15 6.16
C GLN A 73 -10.05 -3.32 4.99
N LEU A 74 -9.20 -2.47 4.41
CA LEU A 74 -9.58 -1.61 3.27
C LEU A 74 -10.01 -2.41 2.04
N GLU A 75 -9.29 -3.48 1.70
CA GLU A 75 -9.65 -4.34 0.58
C GLU A 75 -10.93 -5.13 0.86
N PHE A 76 -11.10 -5.64 2.09
CA PHE A 76 -12.34 -6.29 2.51
C PHE A 76 -13.53 -5.35 2.38
N ASP A 77 -13.43 -4.13 2.89
CA ASP A 77 -14.52 -3.14 2.83
C ASP A 77 -14.86 -2.77 1.38
N ALA A 78 -13.85 -2.65 0.52
CA ALA A 78 -14.04 -2.42 -0.90
C ALA A 78 -14.79 -3.59 -1.57
N LEU A 79 -14.32 -4.81 -1.37
CA LEU A 79 -14.96 -6.03 -1.90
C LEU A 79 -16.40 -6.18 -1.40
N TRP A 80 -16.60 -5.93 -0.11
CA TRP A 80 -17.90 -6.06 0.54
C TRP A 80 -18.90 -5.06 -0.03
N ARG A 81 -18.51 -3.79 -0.10
CA ARG A 81 -19.33 -2.70 -0.65
C ARG A 81 -19.65 -2.92 -2.13
N GLU A 82 -18.65 -3.28 -2.94
CA GLU A 82 -18.86 -3.49 -4.37
C GLU A 82 -19.75 -4.70 -4.65
N HIS A 83 -19.62 -5.78 -3.88
CA HIS A 83 -20.52 -6.92 -3.98
C HIS A 83 -21.96 -6.55 -3.60
N GLN A 84 -22.17 -5.77 -2.53
CA GLN A 84 -23.50 -5.32 -2.15
C GLN A 84 -24.15 -4.45 -3.24
N ARG A 85 -23.36 -3.57 -3.88
CA ARG A 85 -23.80 -2.65 -4.92
C ARG A 85 -24.14 -3.35 -6.24
N THR A 86 -23.26 -4.23 -6.71
CA THR A 86 -23.34 -4.80 -8.07
C THR A 86 -23.88 -6.23 -8.11
N ARG A 87 -23.84 -6.94 -6.97
CA ARG A 87 -24.04 -8.39 -6.86
C ARG A 87 -23.03 -9.24 -7.64
N THR A 88 -21.96 -8.64 -8.17
CA THR A 88 -20.85 -9.35 -8.79
C THR A 88 -20.16 -10.24 -7.76
N PRO A 89 -19.85 -11.51 -8.08
CA PRO A 89 -19.11 -12.40 -7.19
C PRO A 89 -17.80 -11.77 -6.68
N ARG A 90 -17.52 -11.90 -5.38
CA ARG A 90 -16.32 -11.35 -4.74
C ARG A 90 -15.04 -11.90 -5.36
N SER A 91 -15.08 -13.14 -5.82
CA SER A 91 -13.95 -13.75 -6.54
C SER A 91 -13.61 -13.05 -7.86
N ILE A 92 -14.58 -12.42 -8.53
CA ILE A 92 -14.35 -11.58 -9.72
C ILE A 92 -13.90 -10.19 -9.29
N LEU A 93 -14.58 -9.58 -8.31
CA LEU A 93 -14.22 -8.25 -7.80
C LEU A 93 -12.78 -8.18 -7.25
N SER A 94 -12.27 -9.28 -6.69
CA SER A 94 -10.87 -9.39 -6.24
C SER A 94 -9.87 -9.20 -7.39
N ASP A 95 -10.17 -9.77 -8.57
CA ASP A 95 -9.37 -9.61 -9.76
C ASP A 95 -9.52 -8.20 -10.34
N ASP A 96 -10.75 -7.69 -10.39
CA ASP A 96 -11.03 -6.35 -10.93
C ASP A 96 -10.37 -5.25 -10.09
N LEU A 97 -10.43 -5.33 -8.75
CA LEU A 97 -9.75 -4.39 -7.85
C LEU A 97 -8.24 -4.45 -8.04
N SER A 98 -7.65 -5.65 -8.09
CA SER A 98 -6.21 -5.81 -8.26
C SER A 98 -5.74 -5.25 -9.60
N LEU A 99 -6.48 -5.51 -10.69
CA LEU A 99 -6.19 -4.97 -12.01
C LEU A 99 -6.32 -3.45 -12.05
N ALA A 100 -7.36 -2.89 -11.42
CA ALA A 100 -7.56 -1.45 -11.34
C ALA A 100 -6.41 -0.77 -10.59
N ILE A 101 -5.93 -1.35 -9.49
CA ILE A 101 -4.78 -0.83 -8.72
C ILE A 101 -3.50 -0.86 -9.55
N VAL A 102 -3.20 -1.98 -10.21
CA VAL A 102 -1.99 -2.11 -11.04
C VAL A 102 -2.02 -1.09 -12.18
N LYS A 103 -3.12 -1.01 -12.92
CA LYS A 103 -3.28 -0.07 -14.04
C LYS A 103 -3.17 1.38 -13.58
N LEU A 104 -3.79 1.74 -12.45
CA LEU A 104 -3.70 3.09 -11.94
C LEU A 104 -2.29 3.41 -11.42
N ASN A 105 -1.63 2.48 -10.74
CA ASN A 105 -0.25 2.64 -10.30
C ASN A 105 0.70 2.91 -11.48
N GLU A 106 0.62 2.10 -12.55
CA GLU A 106 1.39 2.31 -13.78
C GLU A 106 1.16 3.70 -14.36
N ASN A 107 -0.11 4.12 -14.49
CA ASN A 107 -0.44 5.46 -14.97
C ASN A 107 0.17 6.55 -14.08
N LEU A 108 0.04 6.43 -12.75
CA LEU A 108 0.53 7.41 -11.79
C LEU A 108 2.05 7.60 -11.85
N GLN A 109 2.81 6.53 -12.08
CA GLN A 109 4.27 6.59 -12.22
C GLN A 109 4.74 7.44 -13.41
N HIS A 110 3.89 7.62 -14.42
CA HIS A 110 4.16 8.42 -15.62
C HIS A 110 3.45 9.78 -15.62
N THR A 111 2.70 10.12 -14.58
CA THR A 111 2.05 11.44 -14.48
C THR A 111 2.97 12.51 -13.93
N SER A 112 2.65 13.76 -14.24
CA SER A 112 3.30 14.96 -13.66
C SER A 112 3.06 15.11 -12.15
N LEU A 113 2.20 14.28 -11.54
CA LEU A 113 2.02 14.28 -10.08
C LEU A 113 3.31 13.93 -9.36
N TRP A 114 4.10 13.01 -9.91
CA TRP A 114 5.40 12.69 -9.35
C TRP A 114 6.34 13.90 -9.40
N ASP A 115 6.32 14.67 -10.48
CA ASP A 115 7.24 15.80 -10.69
C ASP A 115 7.00 16.96 -9.71
N ASN A 116 5.81 17.03 -9.11
CA ASN A 116 5.53 17.94 -8.01
C ASN A 116 6.19 17.45 -6.71
N VAL A 117 7.38 17.99 -6.41
CA VAL A 117 8.18 17.62 -5.23
C VAL A 117 7.42 17.79 -3.91
N ALA A 118 6.65 18.86 -3.75
CA ALA A 118 5.92 19.09 -2.51
C ALA A 118 4.80 18.06 -2.31
N LEU A 119 4.03 17.79 -3.37
CA LEU A 119 3.02 16.72 -3.34
C LEU A 119 3.64 15.36 -3.07
N ARG A 120 4.76 15.06 -3.74
CA ARG A 120 5.51 13.82 -3.56
C ARG A 120 5.89 13.62 -2.09
N LYS A 121 6.41 14.66 -1.42
CA LYS A 121 6.76 14.59 -0.01
C LYS A 121 5.57 14.27 0.88
N VAL A 122 4.46 15.01 0.73
CA VAL A 122 3.23 14.78 1.50
C VAL A 122 2.71 13.35 1.34
N VAL A 123 2.72 12.82 0.11
CA VAL A 123 2.25 11.46 -0.14
C VAL A 123 3.20 10.42 0.46
N LEU A 124 4.52 10.61 0.31
CA LEU A 124 5.51 9.66 0.85
C LEU A 124 5.58 9.65 2.37
N GLU A 125 5.29 10.78 3.04
CA GLU A 125 5.15 10.83 4.50
C GLU A 125 4.00 9.98 5.02
N GLU A 126 2.94 9.79 4.23
CA GLU A 126 1.87 8.86 4.59
C GLU A 126 2.13 7.42 4.12
N ALA A 127 2.93 7.24 3.07
CA ALA A 127 3.16 5.94 2.46
C ALA A 127 4.28 5.14 3.14
N PHE A 128 5.32 5.80 3.64
CA PHE A 128 6.42 5.15 4.34
C PHE A 128 6.03 4.75 5.78
N PRO A 129 6.61 3.66 6.33
CA PRO A 129 6.47 3.33 7.74
C PRO A 129 6.96 4.47 8.65
N ASN A 130 6.21 4.78 9.70
CA ASN A 130 6.52 5.89 10.59
C ASN A 130 7.82 5.67 11.35
N LEU A 131 8.17 4.42 11.69
CA LEU A 131 9.43 4.13 12.36
C LEU A 131 10.63 4.48 11.49
N LEU A 132 10.57 4.18 10.18
CA LEU A 132 11.62 4.58 9.24
C LEU A 132 11.67 6.10 9.08
N LEU A 133 10.52 6.76 8.95
CA LEU A 133 10.44 8.23 8.86
C LEU A 133 11.03 8.91 10.10
N LYS A 134 10.71 8.42 11.31
CA LYS A 134 11.23 8.97 12.57
C LYS A 134 12.72 8.74 12.76
N THR A 135 13.24 7.62 12.26
CA THR A 135 14.63 7.22 12.48
C THR A 135 15.57 7.87 11.48
N LEU A 136 15.19 7.92 10.19
CA LEU A 136 16.06 8.36 9.11
C LEU A 136 15.66 9.73 8.53
N GLY A 137 14.39 10.10 8.65
CA GLY A 137 13.82 11.25 7.96
C GLY A 137 13.52 10.98 6.48
N LEU A 138 12.52 11.69 5.94
CA LEU A 138 12.05 11.50 4.56
C LEU A 138 13.15 11.75 3.51
N ASP A 139 13.92 12.83 3.67
CA ASP A 139 14.96 13.18 2.69
C ASP A 139 16.05 12.10 2.60
N THR A 140 16.41 11.48 3.73
CA THR A 140 17.35 10.35 3.77
C THR A 140 16.78 9.12 3.08
N LEU A 141 15.52 8.79 3.35
CA LEU A 141 14.83 7.67 2.69
C LEU A 141 14.80 7.87 1.17
N MET A 142 14.39 9.05 0.70
CA MET A 142 14.35 9.38 -0.72
C MET A 142 15.72 9.36 -1.39
N LYS A 143 16.79 9.64 -0.65
CA LYS A 143 18.17 9.61 -1.18
C LYS A 143 18.74 8.19 -1.25
N ARG A 144 18.43 7.33 -0.28
CA ARG A 144 19.00 5.98 -0.17
C ARG A 144 18.20 4.94 -0.95
N VAL A 145 16.87 5.02 -0.91
CA VAL A 145 16.01 4.09 -1.64
C VAL A 145 16.05 4.44 -3.14
N PRO A 146 16.26 3.47 -4.04
CA PRO A 146 16.29 3.72 -5.48
C PRO A 146 15.02 4.43 -5.97
N GLU A 147 15.16 5.42 -6.86
CA GLU A 147 14.04 6.27 -7.28
C GLU A 147 12.87 5.47 -7.86
N ASN A 148 13.13 4.41 -8.62
CA ASN A 148 12.11 3.53 -9.16
C ASN A 148 11.28 2.84 -8.06
N TYR A 149 11.89 2.46 -6.94
CA TYR A 149 11.18 1.93 -5.77
C TYR A 149 10.33 3.01 -5.10
N VAL A 150 10.86 4.22 -4.92
CA VAL A 150 10.09 5.33 -4.32
C VAL A 150 8.90 5.72 -5.20
N ARG A 151 9.08 5.74 -6.53
CA ARG A 151 7.99 5.94 -7.52
C ARG A 151 6.91 4.85 -7.40
N ALA A 152 7.32 3.59 -7.28
CA ALA A 152 6.39 2.48 -7.12
C ALA A 152 5.61 2.56 -5.80
N ILE A 153 6.24 2.98 -4.69
CA ILE A 153 5.58 3.21 -3.39
C ILE A 153 4.55 4.34 -3.52
N PHE A 154 4.94 5.47 -4.11
CA PHE A 154 4.03 6.61 -4.34
C PHE A 154 2.80 6.20 -5.15
N GLY A 155 3.00 5.56 -6.30
CA GLY A 155 1.92 5.15 -7.18
C GLY A 155 1.01 4.09 -6.56
N SER A 156 1.59 3.07 -5.92
CA SER A 156 0.81 1.99 -5.29
C SER A 156 0.02 2.45 -4.06
N TYR A 157 0.57 3.39 -3.27
CA TYR A 157 -0.14 3.97 -2.14
C TYR A 157 -1.40 4.73 -2.61
N LEU A 158 -1.24 5.66 -3.55
CA LEU A 158 -2.37 6.43 -4.08
C LEU A 158 -3.37 5.53 -4.81
N ALA A 159 -2.90 4.63 -5.67
CA ALA A 159 -3.76 3.75 -6.46
C ALA A 159 -4.61 2.85 -5.58
N SER A 160 -4.00 2.17 -4.60
CA SER A 160 -4.72 1.27 -3.70
C SER A 160 -5.75 2.00 -2.85
N ARG A 161 -5.41 3.14 -2.27
CA ARG A 161 -6.34 3.94 -1.45
C ARG A 161 -7.49 4.51 -2.26
N PHE A 162 -7.23 4.96 -3.48
CA PHE A 162 -8.26 5.43 -4.38
C PHE A 162 -9.22 4.30 -4.78
N VAL A 163 -8.70 3.18 -5.29
CA VAL A 163 -9.52 2.05 -5.73
C VAL A 163 -10.29 1.43 -4.57
N TYR A 164 -9.69 1.28 -3.39
CA TYR A 164 -10.41 0.79 -2.22
C TYR A 164 -11.51 1.74 -1.74
N LYS A 165 -11.36 3.05 -1.95
CA LYS A 165 -12.38 4.03 -1.55
C LYS A 165 -13.51 4.15 -2.59
N TYR A 166 -13.18 4.19 -3.88
CA TYR A 166 -14.14 4.53 -4.95
C TYR A 166 -14.54 3.35 -5.84
N GLY A 167 -13.94 2.16 -5.66
CA GLY A 167 -14.21 0.97 -6.47
C GLY A 167 -13.38 0.89 -7.74
N THR A 168 -13.78 0.00 -8.66
CA THR A 168 -13.03 -0.35 -9.89
C THR A 168 -13.30 0.57 -11.07
N GLU A 169 -14.44 1.27 -11.08
CA GLU A 169 -14.86 2.19 -12.16
C GLU A 169 -15.09 3.63 -11.66
N PRO A 170 -14.11 4.26 -10.99
CA PRO A 170 -14.28 5.61 -10.47
C PRO A 170 -14.16 6.66 -11.58
N SER A 171 -14.87 7.78 -11.42
CA SER A 171 -14.80 8.90 -12.37
C SER A 171 -13.50 9.70 -12.22
N GLN A 172 -13.13 10.46 -13.25
CA GLN A 172 -11.99 11.39 -13.17
C GLN A 172 -12.18 12.46 -12.09
N PHE A 173 -13.42 12.90 -11.86
CA PHE A 173 -13.76 13.82 -10.77
C PHE A 173 -13.53 13.19 -9.39
N ALA A 174 -13.83 11.90 -9.22
CA ALA A 174 -13.55 11.20 -7.97
C ALA A 174 -12.04 11.18 -7.67
N PHE A 175 -11.19 11.03 -8.69
CA PHE A 175 -9.74 11.09 -8.51
C PHE A 175 -9.28 12.50 -8.10
N PHE A 176 -9.86 13.55 -8.68
CA PHE A 176 -9.58 14.93 -8.25
C PHE A 176 -9.97 15.17 -6.78
N GLU A 177 -11.17 14.76 -6.38
CA GLU A 177 -11.63 14.85 -4.99
C GLU A 177 -10.72 14.06 -4.03
N PHE A 178 -10.27 12.87 -4.46
CA PHE A 178 -9.32 12.07 -3.71
C PHE A 178 -7.98 12.77 -3.50
N MET A 179 -7.48 13.48 -4.52
CA MET A 179 -6.20 14.18 -4.46
C MET A 179 -6.26 15.53 -3.73
N SER A 180 -7.44 16.15 -3.63
CA SER A 180 -7.63 17.48 -3.04
C SER A 180 -7.03 17.65 -1.61
N PRO A 181 -7.17 16.69 -0.67
CA PRO A 181 -6.54 16.79 0.64
C PRO A 181 -5.01 16.81 0.58
N TYR A 182 -4.39 16.08 -0.35
CA TYR A 182 -2.94 16.08 -0.52
C TYR A 182 -2.42 17.43 -1.02
N PHE A 183 -3.12 18.04 -1.99
CA PHE A 183 -2.79 19.39 -2.45
C PHE A 183 -3.01 20.46 -1.38
N SER A 184 -4.01 20.28 -0.51
CA SER A 184 -4.26 21.21 0.59
C SER A 184 -3.12 21.22 1.61
N LYS A 185 -2.52 20.04 1.89
CA LYS A 185 -1.34 19.91 2.76
C LYS A 185 -0.08 20.55 2.18
N VAL A 186 0.03 20.62 0.85
CA VAL A 186 1.17 21.29 0.18
C VAL A 186 1.15 22.82 0.37
N GLN A 187 -0.04 23.40 0.59
CA GLN A 187 -0.22 24.85 0.72
C GLN A 187 -0.09 25.35 2.17
N GLN A 188 0.07 24.43 3.13
CA GLN A 188 0.28 24.72 4.55
C GLN A 188 1.76 24.74 4.90
#